data_AF-A0A3Q1GSC2-F1
#
_entry.id   AF-A0A3Q1GSC2-F1
#
_cell.length_a   1.000
_cell.length_b   1.000
_cell.length_c   1.000
_cell.angle_alpha   90.00
_cell.angle_beta   90.00
_cell.angle_gamma   90.00
#
_symmetry.space_group_name_H-M   'P 1'
#
loop_
_entity.id
_entity.type
_entity.pdbx_description
1 polymer ?
#
loop_
_entity_poly.entity_id
_entity_poly.type
_entity_poly.pdbx_seq_one_letter_code
_entity_poly.pdbx_strand_id
1 'polypeptide(L)'
;MENFVRGSRQLKDLPSLSTDFYGWLQLTDWDRLHCAFCDMQAFWDKLEWKRKQLEEEKEQMVVQATQTTLPQSIKHIQLDLRDLMNQVSSQMRRMNSSWSKPVSATQQQTPSNPESSSTKLWHSRVEGYIILRHLDLYLTKLARDFLLLASKTRS
;
A
#
# COMPACT_ATOMS: atom_id res chain seq x y z
N MET A 1 -12.89 -25.75 -1.03
CA MET A 1 -13.49 -24.45 -1.40
C MET A 1 -12.84 -23.28 -0.63
N GLU A 2 -11.59 -23.43 -0.15
CA GLU A 2 -10.99 -22.49 0.83
C GLU A 2 -9.75 -21.74 0.28
N ASN A 3 -9.27 -22.10 -0.91
CA ASN A 3 -8.12 -21.48 -1.59
C ASN A 3 -8.39 -20.05 -2.10
N PHE A 4 -9.67 -19.68 -2.27
CA PHE A 4 -10.05 -18.30 -2.57
C PHE A 4 -9.66 -17.36 -1.41
N VAL A 5 -9.63 -17.87 -0.18
CA VAL A 5 -9.55 -17.07 1.04
C VAL A 5 -8.15 -16.50 1.29
N ARG A 6 -7.06 -17.15 0.84
CA ARG A 6 -5.69 -16.72 1.16
C ARG A 6 -5.12 -15.71 0.16
N GLY A 7 -5.32 -15.91 -1.14
CA GLY A 7 -4.96 -14.88 -2.13
C GLY A 7 -5.87 -13.66 -2.01
N SER A 8 -7.13 -13.87 -1.61
CA SER A 8 -7.97 -12.74 -1.19
C SER A 8 -7.50 -12.10 0.11
N ARG A 9 -6.89 -12.78 1.10
CA ARG A 9 -6.42 -12.14 2.35
C ARG A 9 -5.40 -11.03 2.10
N GLN A 10 -4.43 -11.24 1.21
CA GLN A 10 -3.45 -10.17 0.90
C GLN A 10 -4.08 -8.99 0.15
N LEU A 11 -5.17 -9.23 -0.57
CA LEU A 11 -5.92 -8.20 -1.31
C LEU A 11 -7.11 -7.62 -0.52
N LYS A 12 -7.53 -8.26 0.58
CA LYS A 12 -8.74 -7.93 1.36
C LYS A 12 -8.63 -6.60 2.07
N ASP A 13 -7.40 -6.18 2.32
CA ASP A 13 -7.08 -4.94 3.04
C ASP A 13 -6.40 -3.94 2.10
N LEU A 14 -6.77 -3.91 0.81
CA LEU A 14 -6.33 -2.85 -0.08
C LEU A 14 -7.12 -1.57 0.23
N PRO A 15 -6.44 -0.42 0.37
CA PRO A 15 -7.11 0.87 0.55
C PRO A 15 -8.18 1.13 -0.49
N SER A 16 -9.29 1.76 -0.09
CA SER A 16 -10.41 1.98 -1.00
C SER A 16 -10.08 2.96 -2.13
N LEU A 17 -10.53 2.64 -3.33
CA LEU A 17 -10.48 3.54 -4.50
C LEU A 17 -11.64 4.55 -4.54
N SER A 18 -12.69 4.32 -3.74
CA SER A 18 -13.82 5.24 -3.66
C SER A 18 -13.61 6.24 -2.53
N THR A 19 -13.84 7.51 -2.81
CA THR A 19 -13.91 8.56 -1.79
C THR A 19 -15.38 8.90 -1.57
N ASP A 20 -15.88 8.73 -0.35
CA ASP A 20 -17.05 9.50 0.06
C ASP A 20 -16.60 10.97 0.19
N PHE A 21 -16.84 11.74 -0.86
CA PHE A 21 -16.32 13.09 -0.96
C PHE A 21 -16.91 14.02 0.12
N TYR A 22 -18.17 13.82 0.51
CA TYR A 22 -18.81 14.67 1.52
C TYR A 22 -18.24 14.41 2.90
N GLY A 23 -18.12 13.14 3.31
CA GLY A 23 -17.45 12.78 4.56
C GLY A 23 -15.98 13.21 4.58
N TRP A 24 -15.26 12.97 3.48
CA TRP A 24 -13.85 13.35 3.35
C TRP A 24 -13.61 14.88 3.43
N LEU A 25 -14.55 15.68 2.91
CA LEU A 25 -14.49 17.14 2.99
C LEU A 25 -14.72 17.67 4.42
N GLN A 26 -15.37 16.89 5.30
CA GLN A 26 -15.56 17.28 6.71
C GLN A 26 -14.36 16.93 7.60
N LEU A 27 -13.43 16.10 7.13
CA LEU A 27 -12.22 15.76 7.88
C LEU A 27 -11.30 16.97 8.10
N THR A 28 -10.47 16.90 9.14
CA THR A 28 -9.38 17.87 9.27
C THR A 28 -8.26 17.56 8.26
N ASP A 29 -7.41 18.53 7.96
CA ASP A 29 -6.23 18.29 7.12
C ASP A 29 -5.31 17.24 7.74
N TRP A 30 -5.21 17.21 9.06
CA TRP A 30 -4.46 16.20 9.76
C TRP A 30 -5.04 14.80 9.55
N ASP A 31 -6.36 14.63 9.70
CA ASP A 31 -7.02 13.33 9.50
C ASP A 31 -6.86 12.85 8.06
N ARG A 32 -6.99 13.74 7.07
CA ARG A 32 -6.78 13.40 5.65
C ARG A 32 -5.36 12.91 5.40
N LEU A 33 -4.36 13.62 5.94
CA LEU A 33 -2.96 13.24 5.81
C LEU A 33 -2.64 11.94 6.56
N HIS A 34 -3.22 11.73 7.74
CA HIS A 34 -3.07 10.52 8.52
C HIS A 34 -3.68 9.30 7.79
N CYS A 35 -4.91 9.41 7.29
CA CYS A 35 -5.54 8.36 6.48
C CYS A 35 -4.69 8.03 5.24
N ALA A 36 -4.25 9.05 4.50
CA ALA A 36 -3.39 8.87 3.34
C ALA A 36 -2.08 8.16 3.70
N PHE A 37 -1.47 8.51 4.83
CA PHE A 37 -0.27 7.85 5.34
C PHE A 37 -0.53 6.36 5.65
N CYS A 38 -1.61 6.04 6.38
CA CYS A 38 -1.96 4.66 6.70
C CYS A 38 -2.21 3.80 5.45
N ASP A 39 -2.91 4.35 4.46
CA ASP A 39 -3.16 3.67 3.19
C ASP A 39 -1.86 3.42 2.42
N MET A 40 -0.98 4.43 2.33
CA MET A 40 0.34 4.29 1.70
C MET A 40 1.19 3.23 2.43
N GLN A 41 1.14 3.17 3.75
CA GLN A 41 1.83 2.14 4.53
C GLN A 41 1.27 0.74 4.22
N ALA A 42 -0.04 0.58 4.07
CA ALA A 42 -0.64 -0.71 3.70
C ALA A 42 -0.19 -1.18 2.31
N PHE A 43 -0.05 -0.28 1.33
CA PHE A 43 0.54 -0.62 0.04
C PHE A 43 2.02 -1.00 0.17
N TRP A 44 2.77 -0.27 1.01
CA TRP A 44 4.18 -0.57 1.26
C TRP A 44 4.32 -2.01 1.80
N ASP A 45 3.60 -2.37 2.86
CA ASP A 45 3.68 -3.72 3.45
C ASP A 45 3.37 -4.84 2.44
N LYS A 46 2.37 -4.63 1.57
CA LYS A 46 2.01 -5.58 0.50
C LYS A 46 3.08 -5.69 -0.59
N LEU A 47 3.68 -4.57 -0.98
CA LEU A 47 4.80 -4.56 -1.92
C LEU A 47 6.03 -5.25 -1.32
N GLU A 48 6.30 -5.05 -0.03
CA GLU A 48 7.43 -5.68 0.65
C GLU A 48 7.29 -7.19 0.69
N TRP A 49 6.10 -7.65 1.08
CA TRP A 49 5.75 -9.06 1.05
C TRP A 49 5.95 -9.63 -0.37
N LYS A 50 5.42 -8.95 -1.39
CA LYS A 50 5.51 -9.40 -2.78
C LYS A 50 6.95 -9.46 -3.28
N ARG A 51 7.77 -8.46 -2.95
CA ARG A 51 9.19 -8.40 -3.33
C ARG A 51 9.97 -9.57 -2.74
N LYS A 52 9.81 -9.85 -1.43
CA LYS A 52 10.45 -10.98 -0.75
C LYS A 52 10.06 -12.30 -1.37
N GLN A 53 8.78 -12.50 -1.68
CA GLN A 53 8.30 -13.70 -2.35
C GLN A 53 8.99 -13.89 -3.72
N LEU A 54 9.12 -12.84 -4.52
CA LEU A 54 9.79 -12.91 -5.84
C LEU A 54 11.29 -13.21 -5.72
N GLU A 55 11.94 -12.74 -4.66
CA GLU A 55 13.35 -13.05 -4.37
C GLU A 55 13.54 -14.50 -3.97
N GLU A 56 12.67 -15.03 -3.10
CA GLU A 56 12.66 -16.45 -2.71
C GLU A 56 12.38 -17.38 -3.92
N GLU A 57 11.43 -17.02 -4.79
CA GLU A 57 11.13 -17.76 -6.03
C GLU A 57 12.35 -17.79 -6.97
N LYS A 58 13.11 -16.68 -7.05
CA LYS A 58 14.33 -16.59 -7.86
C LYS A 58 15.44 -17.49 -7.32
N GLU A 59 15.64 -17.51 -6.00
CA GLU A 59 16.66 -18.36 -5.35
C GLU A 59 16.39 -19.85 -5.56
N GLN A 60 15.12 -20.26 -5.66
CA GLN A 60 14.72 -21.66 -5.89
C GLN A 60 14.87 -22.09 -7.36
N MET A 61 14.82 -21.18 -8.34
CA MET A 61 14.90 -21.50 -9.78
C MET A 61 16.32 -21.35 -10.37
N VAL A 62 17.33 -21.93 -9.71
CA VAL A 62 18.79 -21.85 -10.01
C VAL A 62 19.18 -22.08 -11.50
N VAL A 63 18.30 -22.62 -12.35
CA VAL A 63 18.60 -23.00 -13.75
C VAL A 63 18.07 -22.01 -14.81
N GLN A 64 17.21 -21.06 -14.47
CA GLN A 64 16.73 -20.04 -15.43
C GLN A 64 16.89 -18.63 -14.84
N ALA A 65 18.14 -18.19 -14.77
CA ALA A 65 18.53 -16.83 -14.42
C ALA A 65 18.16 -15.84 -15.56
N THR A 66 16.88 -15.74 -15.88
CA THR A 66 16.35 -14.52 -16.46
C THR A 66 16.45 -13.46 -15.36
N GLN A 67 17.27 -12.43 -15.56
CA GLN A 67 17.31 -11.29 -14.65
C GLN A 67 15.92 -10.65 -14.57
N THR A 68 15.13 -11.04 -13.57
CA THR A 68 13.86 -10.38 -13.32
C THR A 68 14.21 -9.01 -12.74
N THR A 69 13.98 -7.96 -13.52
CA THR A 69 14.12 -6.56 -13.06
C THR A 69 12.98 -6.17 -12.10
N LEU A 70 11.93 -6.99 -12.02
CA LEU A 70 10.71 -6.72 -11.28
C LEU A 70 10.91 -6.51 -9.76
N PRO A 71 11.66 -7.35 -9.00
CA PRO A 71 11.91 -7.08 -7.58
C PRO A 71 12.64 -5.75 -7.36
N GLN A 72 13.54 -5.41 -8.27
CA GLN A 72 14.28 -4.15 -8.23
C GLN A 72 13.37 -2.97 -8.57
N SER A 73 12.50 -3.06 -9.59
CA SER A 73 11.49 -2.04 -9.89
C SER A 73 10.53 -1.83 -8.73
N ILE A 74 10.06 -2.91 -8.10
CA ILE A 74 9.25 -2.84 -6.89
C ILE A 74 10.03 -2.08 -5.81
N LYS A 75 11.30 -2.42 -5.55
CA LYS A 75 12.14 -1.71 -4.58
C LYS A 75 12.23 -0.20 -4.84
N HIS A 76 12.34 0.24 -6.08
CA HIS A 76 12.33 1.67 -6.40
C HIS A 76 10.99 2.33 -6.01
N ILE A 77 9.86 1.72 -6.36
CA ILE A 77 8.52 2.21 -5.96
C ILE A 77 8.39 2.30 -4.44
N GLN A 78 8.93 1.31 -3.70
CA GLN A 78 8.91 1.30 -2.24
C GLN A 78 9.71 2.46 -1.65
N LEU A 79 10.85 2.82 -2.25
CA LEU A 79 11.65 3.98 -1.84
C LEU A 79 10.89 5.29 -2.08
N ASP A 80 10.31 5.45 -3.27
CA ASP A 80 9.50 6.63 -3.61
C ASP A 80 8.32 6.79 -2.64
N LEU A 81 7.62 5.68 -2.34
CA LEU A 81 6.49 5.66 -1.41
C LEU A 81 6.92 6.00 0.02
N ARG A 82 8.06 5.48 0.48
CA ARG A 82 8.64 5.82 1.78
C ARG A 82 8.99 7.30 1.88
N ASP A 83 9.58 7.85 0.83
CA ASP A 83 9.97 9.26 0.81
C ASP A 83 8.74 10.17 0.80
N LEU A 84 7.68 9.80 0.09
CA LEU A 84 6.38 10.46 0.15
C LEU A 84 5.78 10.39 1.57
N MET A 85 5.76 9.22 2.20
CA MET A 85 5.29 9.06 3.58
C MET A 85 6.09 9.90 4.58
N ASN A 86 7.40 10.02 4.39
CA ASN A 86 8.25 10.89 5.20
C ASN A 86 7.88 12.36 5.05
N GLN A 87 7.55 12.81 3.83
CA GLN A 87 7.07 14.17 3.58
C GLN A 87 5.72 14.41 4.25
N VAL A 88 4.76 13.49 4.10
CA VAL A 88 3.44 13.56 4.76
C VAL A 88 3.60 13.63 6.28
N SER A 89 4.42 12.75 6.86
CA SER A 89 4.74 12.75 8.30
C SER A 89 5.37 14.06 8.76
N SER A 90 6.26 14.64 7.95
CA SER A 90 6.85 15.96 8.21
C SER A 90 5.78 17.06 8.27
N GLN A 91 4.84 17.07 7.32
CA GLN A 91 3.75 18.05 7.33
C GLN A 91 2.82 17.88 8.53
N MET A 92 2.44 16.65 8.85
CA MET A 92 1.63 16.36 10.04
C MET A 92 2.33 16.79 11.34
N ARG A 93 3.65 16.61 11.45
CA ARG A 93 4.43 17.09 12.60
C ARG A 93 4.42 18.62 12.71
N ARG A 94 4.53 19.34 11.59
CA ARG A 94 4.44 20.83 11.56
C ARG A 94 3.05 21.32 11.95
N MET A 95 2.00 20.59 11.60
CA MET A 95 0.63 20.91 12.02
C MET A 95 0.44 20.63 13.53
N ASN A 96 1.00 19.50 14.02
CA ASN A 96 0.90 19.08 15.42
C ASN A 96 1.71 19.93 16.41
N SER A 97 2.64 20.80 15.99
CA SER A 97 3.25 21.78 16.92
C SER A 97 2.25 22.83 17.43
N SER A 98 0.98 22.75 17.03
CA SER A 98 -0.14 23.59 17.49
C SER A 98 -1.32 22.80 18.09
N TRP A 99 -1.22 21.47 18.29
CA TRP A 99 -2.37 20.66 18.70
C TRP A 99 -2.02 19.52 19.67
N SER A 100 -2.86 19.34 20.70
CA SER A 100 -2.77 18.27 21.71
C SER A 100 -3.55 17.02 21.28
N LYS A 101 -2.95 15.84 21.48
CA LYS A 101 -3.43 14.51 21.03
C LYS A 101 -4.54 13.89 21.91
N PRO A 102 -5.30 12.93 21.36
CA PRO A 102 -5.67 11.70 22.07
C PRO A 102 -5.06 10.42 21.45
N VAL A 103 -5.05 9.35 22.27
CA VAL A 103 -4.40 8.03 22.10
C VAL A 103 -5.42 6.95 21.73
N SER A 104 -5.05 5.94 20.93
CA SER A 104 -5.42 4.52 21.16
C SER A 104 -4.63 3.48 20.33
N ALA A 105 -4.44 2.33 20.98
CA ALA A 105 -3.79 1.03 20.72
C ALA A 105 -4.49 0.14 19.66
N THR A 106 -4.09 -1.05 19.17
CA THR A 106 -2.93 -1.98 19.10
C THR A 106 -3.48 -3.22 18.33
N GLN A 107 -2.73 -3.95 17.48
CA GLN A 107 -2.79 -5.45 17.45
C GLN A 107 -1.79 -6.16 16.50
N GLN A 108 -1.31 -7.32 16.98
CA GLN A 108 -0.34 -8.28 16.41
C GLN A 108 -1.02 -9.42 15.60
N GLN A 109 -0.29 -10.15 14.74
CA GLN A 109 0.04 -11.59 14.90
C GLN A 109 0.74 -12.29 13.69
N THR A 110 1.27 -13.48 13.99
CA THR A 110 2.39 -14.31 13.44
C THR A 110 1.92 -15.50 12.51
N PRO A 111 2.74 -16.51 12.04
CA PRO A 111 2.77 -16.97 10.62
C PRO A 111 2.61 -18.53 10.37
N SER A 112 2.98 -19.02 9.15
CA SER A 112 3.28 -20.43 8.66
C SER A 112 2.19 -21.12 7.75
N ASN A 113 2.39 -22.10 6.83
CA ASN A 113 3.49 -22.88 6.17
C ASN A 113 2.93 -23.42 4.77
N PRO A 114 3.71 -24.02 3.82
CA PRO A 114 3.32 -24.14 2.39
C PRO A 114 3.10 -25.58 1.83
N GLU A 115 2.33 -25.73 0.71
CA GLU A 115 2.68 -26.70 -0.38
C GLU A 115 1.96 -26.59 -1.75
N SER A 116 2.63 -27.11 -2.80
CA SER A 116 2.38 -27.35 -4.25
C SER A 116 2.39 -26.18 -5.26
N SER A 117 3.11 -26.34 -6.39
CA SER A 117 3.88 -25.28 -7.07
C SER A 117 3.31 -24.68 -8.38
N SER A 118 2.49 -25.40 -9.16
CA SER A 118 2.11 -24.93 -10.51
C SER A 118 0.99 -23.88 -10.54
N THR A 119 -0.12 -24.13 -9.84
CA THR A 119 -1.27 -23.20 -9.76
C THR A 119 -0.93 -21.92 -8.97
N LYS A 120 0.06 -21.99 -8.06
CA LYS A 120 0.48 -20.85 -7.22
C LYS A 120 1.17 -19.74 -8.01
N LEU A 121 1.97 -20.07 -9.03
CA LEU A 121 2.75 -19.07 -9.76
C LEU A 121 1.87 -18.08 -10.51
N TRP A 122 0.79 -18.55 -11.14
CA TRP A 122 -0.15 -17.68 -11.83
C TRP A 122 -0.91 -16.77 -10.85
N HIS A 123 -1.44 -17.33 -9.75
CA HIS A 123 -2.11 -16.54 -8.70
C HIS A 123 -1.16 -15.49 -8.08
N SER A 124 0.07 -15.89 -7.78
CA SER A 124 1.14 -15.01 -7.28
C SER A 124 1.36 -13.82 -8.23
N ARG A 125 1.50 -14.08 -9.54
CA ARG A 125 1.69 -13.00 -10.54
C ARG A 125 0.49 -12.05 -10.59
N VAL A 126 -0.72 -12.59 -10.58
CA VAL A 126 -1.96 -11.79 -10.59
C VAL A 126 -2.07 -10.91 -9.34
N GLU A 127 -1.72 -11.42 -8.16
CA GLU A 127 -1.70 -10.63 -6.92
C GLU A 127 -0.73 -9.44 -7.01
N GLY A 128 0.48 -9.66 -7.52
CA GLY A 128 1.46 -8.60 -7.74
C GLY A 128 0.95 -7.52 -8.70
N TYR A 129 0.32 -7.94 -9.80
CA TYR A 129 -0.33 -7.02 -10.74
C TYR A 129 -1.45 -6.21 -10.08
N ILE A 130 -2.32 -6.86 -9.31
CA ILE A 130 -3.42 -6.18 -8.62
C ILE A 130 -2.87 -5.15 -7.64
N ILE A 131 -1.88 -5.49 -6.83
CA ILE A 131 -1.27 -4.54 -5.87
C ILE A 131 -0.74 -3.31 -6.60
N LEU A 132 0.07 -3.50 -7.65
CA LEU A 132 0.66 -2.39 -8.42
C LEU A 132 -0.41 -1.54 -9.11
N ARG A 133 -1.40 -2.18 -9.74
CA ARG A 133 -2.49 -1.47 -10.41
C ARG A 133 -3.36 -0.69 -9.43
N HIS A 134 -3.61 -1.25 -8.26
CA HIS A 134 -4.42 -0.61 -7.22
C HIS A 134 -3.67 0.56 -6.59
N LEU A 135 -2.35 0.46 -6.39
CA LEU A 135 -1.52 1.57 -5.93
C LEU A 135 -1.57 2.75 -6.91
N ASP A 136 -1.39 2.50 -8.21
CA ASP A 136 -1.48 3.53 -9.26
C ASP A 136 -2.83 4.26 -9.26
N LEU A 137 -3.92 3.49 -9.22
CA LEU A 137 -5.27 4.05 -9.12
C LEU A 137 -5.48 4.87 -7.84
N TYR A 138 -5.00 4.35 -6.72
CA TYR A 138 -5.10 5.01 -5.43
C TYR A 138 -4.36 6.34 -5.42
N LEU A 139 -3.11 6.38 -5.88
CA LEU A 139 -2.30 7.60 -5.95
C LEU A 139 -2.93 8.65 -6.88
N THR A 140 -3.47 8.20 -8.02
CA THR A 140 -4.21 9.08 -8.95
C THR A 140 -5.44 9.69 -8.27
N LYS A 141 -6.24 8.86 -7.58
CA LYS A 141 -7.40 9.31 -6.80
C LYS A 141 -6.99 10.27 -5.68
N LEU A 142 -5.91 9.97 -4.96
CA LEU A 142 -5.42 10.79 -3.86
C LEU A 142 -5.02 12.19 -4.35
N ALA A 143 -4.26 12.25 -5.45
CA ALA A 143 -3.87 13.51 -6.08
C ALA A 143 -5.09 14.33 -6.52
N ARG A 144 -6.08 13.69 -7.16
CA ARG A 144 -7.34 14.33 -7.55
C ARG A 144 -8.07 14.92 -6.34
N ASP A 145 -8.21 14.16 -5.26
CA ASP A 145 -8.99 14.59 -4.10
C ASP A 145 -8.33 15.79 -3.39
N PHE A 146 -6.99 15.78 -3.24
CA PHE A 146 -6.27 16.94 -2.69
C PHE A 146 -6.29 18.16 -3.62
N LEU A 147 -6.27 17.96 -4.94
CA LEU A 147 -6.43 19.05 -5.90
C LEU A 147 -7.82 19.70 -5.80
N LEU A 148 -8.87 18.88 -5.66
CA LEU A 148 -10.24 19.35 -5.44
C LEU A 148 -10.37 20.12 -4.12
N LEU A 149 -9.77 19.62 -3.04
CA LEU A 149 -9.72 20.34 -1.75
C LEU A 149 -9.11 21.73 -1.91
N ALA A 150 -7.95 21.82 -2.58
CA ALA A 150 -7.27 23.09 -2.82
C ALA A 150 -8.05 24.04 -3.73
N SER A 151 -8.95 23.54 -4.59
CA SER A 151 -9.82 24.39 -5.40
C SER A 151 -10.96 25.01 -4.58
N LYS A 152 -11.52 24.26 -3.63
CA LYS A 152 -12.63 24.71 -2.78
C LYS A 152 -12.21 25.69 -1.70
N THR A 153 -10.98 25.59 -1.19
CA THR A 153 -10.47 26.52 -0.17
C THR A 153 -10.11 27.91 -0.73
N ARG A 154 -10.10 28.08 -2.06
CA ARG A 154 -9.77 29.34 -2.75
C ARG A 154 -10.98 30.09 -3.31
N SER A 155 -12.19 29.53 -3.22
CA SER A 155 -13.45 30.20 -3.55
C SER A 155 -14.09 30.75 -2.28
#